data_AF-A0A532TI38-F1
#
_entry.id   AF-A0A532TI38-F1
#
_cell.length_a   1.000
_cell.length_b   1.000
_cell.length_c   1.000
_cell.angle_alpha   90.00
_cell.angle_beta   90.00
_cell.angle_gamma   90.00
#
_symmetry.space_group_name_H-M   'P 1'
#
loop_
_entity.id
_entity.type
_entity.pdbx_description
1 polymer ?
#
loop_
_entity_poly.entity_id
_entity_poly.type
_entity_poly.pdbx_seq_one_letter_code
_entity_poly.pdbx_strand_id
1 'polypeptide(L)' 'MSIDELQEEVDKLLEEMDGLQEVCDTLPQCGEDDGCATCETKKKIEELEQKVEALEDKVEQLMGTEEEEE' A
#
# COMPACT_ATOMS: atom_id res chain seq x y z
N MET A 1 -0.65 -17.68 6.63
CA MET A 1 -0.11 -16.78 5.61
C MET A 1 1.38 -17.02 5.61
N SER A 2 1.86 -17.65 4.56
CA SER A 2 3.28 -17.78 4.29
C SER A 2 3.85 -16.42 3.87
N ILE A 3 5.15 -16.25 4.01
CA ILE A 3 5.85 -15.02 3.57
C ILE A 3 5.60 -14.78 2.07
N ASP A 4 5.60 -15.84 1.24
CA ASP A 4 5.29 -15.75 -0.19
C ASP A 4 3.88 -15.19 -0.48
N GLU A 5 2.88 -15.54 0.33
CA GLU A 5 1.51 -15.03 0.17
C GLU A 5 1.44 -13.54 0.53
N LEU A 6 2.16 -13.13 1.57
CA LEU A 6 2.23 -11.73 2.00
C LEU A 6 2.97 -10.87 0.98
N GLN A 7 4.06 -11.38 0.39
CA GLN A 7 4.79 -10.71 -0.68
C GLN A 7 3.93 -10.55 -1.94
N GLU A 8 3.17 -11.59 -2.33
CA GLU A 8 2.25 -11.49 -3.47
C GLU A 8 1.11 -10.48 -3.21
N GLU A 9 0.62 -10.38 -1.96
CA GLU A 9 -0.33 -9.34 -1.58
C GLU A 9 0.28 -7.93 -1.66
N VAL A 10 1.51 -7.75 -1.18
CA VAL A 10 2.22 -6.45 -1.29
C VAL A 10 2.40 -6.04 -2.74
N ASP A 11 2.89 -6.92 -3.62
CA ASP A 11 3.04 -6.64 -5.06
C ASP A 11 1.72 -6.19 -5.69
N LYS A 12 0.61 -6.87 -5.39
CA LYS A 12 -0.72 -6.49 -5.90
C LYS A 12 -1.17 -5.12 -5.41
N LEU A 13 -0.92 -4.80 -4.14
CA LEU A 13 -1.28 -3.50 -3.57
C LEU A 13 -0.43 -2.39 -4.18
N LEU A 14 0.85 -2.65 -4.48
CA LEU A 14 1.73 -1.72 -5.18
C LEU A 14 1.27 -1.46 -6.62
N GLU A 15 0.90 -2.51 -7.37
CA GLU A 15 0.31 -2.35 -8.71
C GLU A 15 -1.01 -1.56 -8.68
N GLU A 16 -1.87 -1.82 -7.68
CA GLU A 16 -3.11 -1.07 -7.51
C GLU A 16 -2.86 0.40 -7.16
N MET A 17 -1.86 0.68 -6.32
CA MET A 17 -1.44 2.05 -5.99
C MET A 17 -0.94 2.80 -7.22
N ASP A 18 -0.10 2.18 -8.05
CA ASP A 18 0.46 2.80 -9.26
C ASP A 18 -0.67 3.20 -10.24
N GLY A 19 -1.62 2.29 -10.48
CA GLY A 19 -2.80 2.57 -11.30
C GLY A 19 -3.70 3.66 -10.71
N LEU A 20 -3.84 3.71 -9.38
CA LEU A 20 -4.59 4.78 -8.72
C LEU A 20 -3.84 6.12 -8.79
N GLN A 21 -2.50 6.14 -8.74
CA GLN A 21 -1.71 7.35 -8.91
C GLN A 21 -1.84 7.91 -10.33
N GLU A 22 -1.78 7.08 -11.36
CA GLU A 22 -2.03 7.50 -12.75
C GLU A 22 -3.44 8.10 -12.92
N VAL A 23 -4.44 7.47 -12.31
CA VAL A 23 -5.82 8.00 -12.32
C VAL A 23 -5.89 9.31 -11.54
N CYS A 24 -5.22 9.42 -10.40
CA CYS A 24 -5.20 10.64 -9.58
C CYS A 24 -4.59 11.82 -10.34
N ASP A 25 -3.49 11.60 -11.09
CA ASP A 25 -2.81 12.64 -11.87
C ASP A 25 -3.66 13.12 -13.06
N THR A 26 -4.45 12.22 -13.65
CA THR A 26 -5.36 12.55 -14.78
C THR A 26 -6.68 13.19 -14.35
N LEU A 27 -7.03 13.14 -13.06
CA LEU A 27 -8.28 13.69 -12.54
C LEU A 27 -8.14 15.20 -12.27
N PRO A 28 -8.92 16.06 -12.95
CA PRO A 28 -8.81 17.51 -12.80
C PRO A 28 -9.13 17.98 -11.37
N GLN A 29 -9.97 17.24 -10.66
CA GLN A 29 -10.33 17.48 -9.27
C GLN A 29 -9.21 17.18 -8.26
N CYS A 30 -8.11 16.53 -8.67
CA CYS A 30 -6.97 16.24 -7.80
C CYS A 30 -5.77 17.17 -8.08
N GLY A 31 -5.82 17.96 -9.17
CA GLY A 31 -4.79 18.93 -9.57
C GLY A 31 -5.00 20.37 -9.05
N GLU A 32 -6.11 20.67 -8.38
CA GLU A 32 -6.29 21.93 -7.64
C GLU A 32 -5.61 21.83 -6.25
N ASP A 33 -5.17 22.96 -5.69
CA ASP A 33 -4.35 23.09 -4.46
C ASP A 33 -4.93 22.32 -3.24
N ASP A 34 -6.26 22.12 -3.20
CA ASP A 34 -7.02 21.34 -2.21
C ASP A 34 -7.65 20.05 -2.76
N GLY A 35 -7.58 19.83 -4.07
CA GLY A 35 -8.24 18.74 -4.78
C GLY A 35 -7.81 17.36 -4.27
N CYS A 36 -6.53 17.26 -3.91
CA CYS A 36 -5.93 16.08 -3.27
C CYS A 36 -6.66 15.64 -1.99
N ALA A 37 -7.17 16.57 -1.16
CA ALA A 37 -7.83 16.24 0.11
C ALA A 37 -9.25 15.67 -0.07
N THR A 38 -9.91 16.03 -1.18
CA THR A 38 -11.23 15.52 -1.58
C THR A 38 -11.16 14.35 -2.56
N CYS A 39 -9.98 14.07 -3.10
CA CYS A 39 -9.73 13.01 -4.07
C CYS A 39 -9.88 11.64 -3.37
N GLU A 40 -11.00 10.94 -3.60
CA GLU A 40 -11.22 9.59 -3.06
C GLU A 40 -10.13 8.61 -3.50
N THR A 41 -9.57 8.81 -4.69
CA THR A 41 -8.42 8.06 -5.20
C THR A 41 -7.19 8.22 -4.29
N LYS A 42 -6.90 9.43 -3.82
CA LYS A 42 -5.80 9.68 -2.90
C LYS A 42 -6.01 9.02 -1.54
N LYS A 43 -7.22 9.10 -0.99
CA LYS A 43 -7.56 8.39 0.25
C LYS A 43 -7.35 6.89 0.13
N LYS A 44 -7.73 6.29 -1.01
CA LYS A 44 -7.47 4.88 -1.27
C LYS A 44 -5.98 4.58 -1.36
N ILE A 45 -5.17 5.44 -1.99
CA ILE A 45 -3.71 5.29 -2.00
C ILE A 45 -3.16 5.29 -0.56
N GLU A 46 -3.56 6.25 0.27
CA GLU A 46 -3.13 6.31 1.68
C GLU A 46 -3.57 5.07 2.49
N GLU A 47 -4.77 4.54 2.23
CA GLU A 47 -5.23 3.28 2.84
C GLU A 47 -4.43 2.07 2.35
N LEU A 48 -4.00 2.05 1.09
CA LEU A 48 -3.16 0.99 0.53
C LEU A 48 -1.74 1.07 1.11
N GLU A 49 -1.18 2.26 1.25
CA GLU A 49 0.13 2.47 1.89
C GLU A 49 0.16 1.92 3.32
N GLN A 50 -0.88 2.21 4.12
CA GLN A 50 -0.98 1.67 5.49
C GLN A 50 -1.12 0.14 5.50
N LYS A 51 -1.79 -0.44 4.51
CA LYS A 51 -1.90 -1.90 4.39
C LYS A 51 -0.57 -2.55 4.00
N VAL A 52 0.17 -1.93 3.08
CA VAL A 52 1.50 -2.39 2.70
C VAL A 52 2.43 -2.35 3.91
N GLU A 53 2.48 -1.24 4.64
CA GLU A 53 3.29 -1.13 5.87
C GLU A 53 2.93 -2.21 6.90
N ALA A 54 1.64 -2.47 7.11
CA ALA A 54 1.19 -3.52 8.03
C ALA A 54 1.54 -4.94 7.56
N LEU A 55 1.56 -5.18 6.24
CA LEU A 55 1.98 -6.46 5.67
C LEU A 55 3.50 -6.63 5.77
N GLU A 56 4.28 -5.58 5.53
CA GLU A 56 5.73 -5.57 5.68
C GLU A 56 6.14 -5.82 7.14
N ASP A 57 5.49 -5.16 8.11
CA ASP A 57 5.71 -5.41 9.54
C ASP A 57 5.38 -6.86 9.92
N LYS A 58 4.32 -7.43 9.34
CA LYS A 58 3.96 -8.83 9.56
C LYS A 58 4.95 -9.79 8.93
N VAL A 59 5.51 -9.46 7.76
CA VAL A 59 6.60 -10.22 7.12
C VAL A 59 7.86 -10.16 7.98
N GLU A 60 8.21 -8.97 8.50
CA GLU A 60 9.34 -8.79 9.42
C GLU A 60 9.14 -9.60 10.71
N GLN A 61 7.95 -9.57 11.31
CA GLN A 61 7.64 -10.39 12.49
C GLN A 61 7.76 -11.89 12.20
N LEU A 62 7.31 -12.35 11.04
CA LEU A 62 7.42 -13.76 10.66
C LEU A 62 8.88 -14.18 10.43
N MET A 63 9.68 -13.32 9.81
CA MET A 63 11.12 -13.58 9.59
C MET A 63 11.93 -13.47 10.90
N GLY A 64 11.62 -12.49 11.75
CA GLY A 64 12.32 -12.25 13.02
C GLY A 64 11.95 -13.24 14.13
N THR A 65 10.73 -13.80 14.09
CA THR A 65 10.34 -14.90 15.00
C THR A 65 11.18 -16.15 14.75
N GLU A 66 11.75 -16.34 13.57
CA GLU A 66 12.66 -17.46 13.28
C GLU A 66 14.04 -17.31 13.96
N GLU A 67 14.43 -16.12 14.45
CA GLU A 67 15.72 -15.89 15.12
C GLU A 67 15.67 -16.00 16.66
N GLU A 68 14.49 -16.04 17.31
CA GLU A 68 14.37 -16.11 18.78
C GLU A 68 14.08 -17.54 19.34
N GLU A 69 14.15 -18.59 18.52
CA GLU A 69 13.96 -19.98 18.98
C GLU A 69 15.27 -20.81 19.16
N GLU A 70 16.45 -20.18 19.32
CA GLU A 70 17.71 -20.88 19.69
C GLU A 70 18.15 -20.72 21.15
#